data_AF-A0A0J7KQ97-F1
#
_entry.id   AF-A0A0J7KQ97-F1
#
_cell.length_a   1.000
_cell.length_b   1.000
_cell.length_c   1.000
_cell.angle_alpha   90.00
_cell.angle_beta   90.00
_cell.angle_gamma   90.00
#
_symmetry.space_group_name_H-M   'P 1'
#
loop_
_entity.id
_entity.type
_entity.pdbx_description
1 polymer ?
#
loop_
_entity_poly.entity_id
_entity_poly.type
_entity_poly.pdbx_seq_one_letter_code
_entity_poly.pdbx_strand_id
1 'polypeptide(L)'
;MYFMTYEYLKEYFTPEGGKLSLPATIVAGGFAGIANWLVGMPPDILKSRLQTAPEGTYKKGIREVFVKLMKNEGPIALYKGVVPVMLRAFPANAACFMGFEVCMKFLNWLAPSL
;
A
#
# COMPACT_ATOMS: atom_id res chain seq x y z
N MET A 1 -6.27 7.38 2.16
CA MET A 1 -6.35 6.45 1.03
C MET A 1 -6.61 5.04 1.51
N TYR A 2 -5.66 4.38 2.20
CA TYR A 2 -5.89 3.03 2.74
C TYR A 2 -7.22 2.86 3.52
N PHE A 3 -7.48 3.69 4.53
CA PHE A 3 -8.74 3.65 5.30
C PHE A 3 -9.98 3.98 4.45
N MET A 4 -9.87 4.94 3.53
CA MET A 4 -10.98 5.36 2.66
C MET A 4 -11.36 4.27 1.64
N THR A 5 -10.37 3.62 1.02
CA THR A 5 -10.63 2.50 0.09
C THR A 5 -11.11 1.27 0.87
N TYR A 6 -10.59 1.04 2.08
CA TYR A 6 -11.04 -0.03 2.95
C TYR A 6 -12.50 0.15 3.38
N GLU A 7 -12.90 1.33 3.82
CA GLU A 7 -14.29 1.63 4.21
C GLU A 7 -15.23 1.55 3.01
N TYR A 8 -14.84 2.12 1.86
CA TYR A 8 -15.65 2.04 0.63
C TYR A 8 -15.87 0.59 0.17
N LEU A 9 -14.82 -0.24 0.16
CA LEU A 9 -14.94 -1.65 -0.22
C LEU A 9 -15.70 -2.44 0.84
N LYS A 10 -15.52 -2.13 2.13
CA LYS A 10 -16.25 -2.76 3.21
C LYS A 10 -17.74 -2.48 3.07
N GLU A 11 -18.15 -1.23 2.83
CA GLU A 11 -19.54 -0.84 2.62
C GLU A 11 -20.14 -1.53 1.38
N TYR A 12 -19.37 -1.66 0.30
CA TYR A 12 -19.80 -2.38 -0.90
C TYR A 12 -19.97 -3.90 -0.69
N PHE A 13 -19.11 -4.52 0.14
CA PHE A 13 -19.12 -5.97 0.40
C PHE A 13 -19.92 -6.38 1.65
N THR A 14 -20.46 -5.42 2.42
CA THR A 14 -21.31 -5.73 3.57
C THR A 14 -22.77 -5.80 3.10
N PRO A 15 -23.43 -6.98 3.16
CA PRO A 15 -24.88 -7.02 3.02
C PRO A 15 -25.52 -6.26 4.18
N GLU A 16 -26.58 -5.48 3.94
CA GLU A 16 -27.28 -4.70 4.96
C GLU A 16 -27.51 -5.54 6.24
N GLY A 17 -26.84 -5.16 7.34
CA GLY A 17 -26.99 -5.79 8.66
C GLY A 17 -26.05 -6.97 9.01
N GLY A 18 -25.07 -7.31 8.15
CA GLY A 18 -24.17 -8.46 8.38
C GLY A 18 -22.76 -8.13 8.90
N LYS A 19 -22.13 -9.06 9.61
CA LYS A 19 -20.67 -9.05 9.86
C LYS A 19 -19.93 -9.45 8.57
N LEU A 20 -18.91 -8.70 8.16
CA LEU A 20 -18.10 -9.02 6.99
C LEU A 20 -17.45 -10.41 7.15
N SER A 21 -17.56 -11.27 6.13
CA SER A 21 -16.89 -12.57 6.18
C SER A 21 -15.36 -12.37 6.16
N LEU A 22 -14.62 -13.28 6.82
CA LEU A 22 -13.16 -13.23 6.86
C LEU A 22 -12.54 -13.16 5.44
N PRO A 23 -13.02 -13.94 4.44
CA PRO A 23 -12.50 -13.85 3.08
C PRO A 23 -12.81 -12.50 2.41
N ALA A 24 -14.01 -11.94 2.60
CA ALA A 24 -14.36 -10.63 2.06
C ALA A 24 -13.50 -9.52 2.68
N THR A 25 -13.15 -9.63 3.96
CA THR A 25 -12.26 -8.69 4.66
C THR A 25 -10.85 -8.72 4.10
N ILE A 26 -10.33 -9.93 3.85
CA ILE A 26 -8.99 -10.13 3.27
C ILE A 26 -8.94 -9.57 1.85
N VAL A 27 -9.96 -9.85 1.02
CA VAL A 27 -10.03 -9.35 -0.35
C VAL A 27 -10.17 -7.82 -0.38
N ALA A 28 -11.08 -7.26 0.40
CA ALA A 28 -11.27 -5.81 0.51
C ALA A 28 -10.00 -5.10 1.02
N GLY A 29 -9.34 -5.65 2.04
CA GLY A 29 -8.06 -5.14 2.56
C GLY A 29 -6.93 -5.23 1.54
N GLY A 30 -6.88 -6.31 0.75
CA GLY A 30 -5.91 -6.48 -0.34
C GLY A 30 -6.08 -5.43 -1.43
N PHE A 31 -7.30 -5.24 -1.94
CA PHE A 31 -7.60 -4.21 -2.95
C PHE A 31 -7.37 -2.79 -2.42
N ALA A 32 -7.74 -2.51 -1.17
CA ALA A 32 -7.42 -1.25 -0.52
C ALA A 32 -5.90 -0.99 -0.43
N GLY A 33 -5.11 -2.04 -0.16
CA GLY A 33 -3.66 -1.99 -0.20
C GLY A 33 -3.11 -1.67 -1.59
N ILE A 34 -3.62 -2.32 -2.64
CA ILE A 34 -3.22 -2.07 -4.03
C ILE A 34 -3.54 -0.63 -4.44
N ALA A 35 -4.76 -0.16 -4.16
CA ALA A 35 -5.16 1.22 -4.48
C ALA A 35 -4.30 2.26 -3.75
N ASN A 36 -3.95 2.01 -2.50
CA ASN A 36 -3.05 2.87 -1.74
C ASN A 36 -1.64 2.93 -2.37
N TRP A 37 -1.11 1.78 -2.80
CA TRP A 37 0.18 1.71 -3.49
C TRP A 37 0.16 2.34 -4.88
N LEU A 38 -0.95 2.26 -5.62
CA LEU A 38 -1.08 2.93 -6.92
C LEU A 38 -0.93 4.45 -6.81
N VAL A 39 -1.47 5.06 -5.75
CA VAL A 39 -1.32 6.51 -5.52
C VAL A 39 0.01 6.86 -4.85
N GLY A 40 0.56 5.96 -4.03
CA GLY A 40 1.85 6.17 -3.36
C GLY A 40 3.07 5.99 -4.26
N MET A 41 2.98 5.19 -5.33
CA MET A 41 4.11 4.87 -6.21
C MET A 41 4.72 6.09 -6.94
N PRO A 42 3.93 6.99 -7.58
CA PRO A 42 4.50 8.11 -8.30
C PRO A 42 5.47 8.99 -7.47
N PRO A 43 5.12 9.46 -6.25
CA PRO A 43 6.07 10.22 -5.44
C PRO A 43 7.24 9.38 -4.92
N ASP A 44 7.04 8.09 -4.64
CA ASP A 44 8.14 7.20 -4.23
C ASP A 44 9.18 7.03 -5.34
N ILE A 45 8.75 6.77 -6.58
CA ILE A 45 9.65 6.63 -7.74
C ILE A 45 10.42 7.94 -7.99
N LEU A 46 9.74 9.09 -7.91
CA LEU A 46 10.40 10.38 -8.07
C LEU A 46 11.47 10.63 -7.00
N LYS A 47 11.19 10.27 -5.75
CA LYS A 47 12.18 10.36 -4.65
C LYS A 47 13.34 9.40 -4.85
N SER A 48 13.07 8.13 -5.14
CA SER A 48 14.12 7.14 -5.37
C SER A 48 15.03 7.56 -6.51
N ARG A 49 14.48 8.02 -7.64
CA ARG A 49 15.27 8.50 -8.79
C ARG A 49 16.11 9.73 -8.45
N LEU A 50 15.60 10.64 -7.61
CA LEU A 50 16.36 11.79 -7.16
C LEU A 50 17.52 11.38 -6.26
N GLN A 51 17.29 10.45 -5.31
CA GLN A 51 18.28 10.00 -4.33
C GLN A 51 19.34 9.06 -4.92
N THR A 52 19.00 8.27 -5.94
CA THR A 52 19.94 7.36 -6.61
C THR A 52 20.76 8.04 -7.70
N ALA A 53 20.41 9.26 -8.09
CA ALA A 53 21.12 9.95 -9.14
C ALA A 53 22.42 10.59 -8.62
N PRO A 54 23.48 10.64 -9.45
CA PRO A 54 24.71 11.34 -9.08
C PRO A 54 24.45 12.80 -8.70
N GLU A 55 25.23 13.31 -7.75
CA GLU A 55 25.11 14.70 -7.31
C GLU A 55 25.21 15.67 -8.49
N GLY A 56 24.28 16.64 -8.53
CA GLY A 56 24.21 17.62 -9.63
C GLY A 56 23.42 17.19 -10.87
N THR A 57 22.92 15.94 -10.94
CA THR A 57 22.10 15.45 -12.07
C THR A 57 20.73 16.15 -12.18
N TYR A 58 20.12 16.46 -11.04
CA TYR A 58 18.80 17.11 -10.94
C TYR A 58 18.91 18.38 -10.10
N LYS A 59 19.34 19.47 -10.72
CA LYS A 59 19.59 20.76 -10.05
C LYS A 59 18.30 21.46 -9.61
N LYS A 60 17.16 21.16 -10.25
CA LYS A 60 15.84 21.71 -9.90
C LYS A 60 14.98 20.71 -9.10
N GLY A 61 15.61 19.69 -8.50
CA GLY A 61 14.96 18.71 -7.62
C GLY A 61 13.90 17.86 -8.32
N ILE A 62 12.85 17.47 -7.57
CA ILE A 62 11.81 16.52 -8.01
C ILE A 62 11.10 16.95 -9.31
N ARG A 63 10.91 18.26 -9.53
CA ARG A 63 10.26 18.76 -10.76
C ARG A 63 11.07 18.43 -12.01
N GLU A 64 12.40 18.51 -11.93
CA GLU A 64 13.28 18.15 -13.04
C GLU A 64 13.24 16.65 -13.32
N VAL A 65 13.22 15.84 -12.25
CA VAL A 65 13.07 14.39 -12.35
C VAL A 65 11.77 14.05 -13.07
N PHE A 66 10.65 14.65 -12.67
CA PHE A 66 9.34 14.39 -13.28
C PHE A 66 9.32 14.73 -14.78
N VAL A 67 9.81 15.92 -15.16
CA VAL A 67 9.85 16.33 -16.58
C VAL A 67 10.74 15.41 -17.40
N LYS A 68 11.94 15.07 -16.91
CA LYS A 68 12.85 14.13 -17.60
C LYS A 68 12.26 12.73 -17.69
N LEU A 69 11.65 12.24 -16.63
CA LEU A 69 11.01 10.92 -16.57
C LEU A 69 9.87 10.83 -17.58
N MET A 70 8.99 11.83 -17.62
CA MET A 70 7.88 11.89 -18.58
C MET A 70 8.36 11.99 -20.02
N LYS A 71 9.43 12.76 -20.29
CA LYS A 71 9.97 12.94 -21.64
C LYS A 71 10.70 11.69 -22.17
N ASN A 72 11.41 10.97 -21.30
CA ASN A 72 12.30 9.88 -21.71
C ASN A 72 11.66 8.49 -21.59
N GLU A 73 10.86 8.26 -20.54
CA GLU A 73 10.31 6.93 -20.22
C GLU A 73 8.77 6.90 -20.23
N GLY A 74 8.11 8.07 -20.26
CA GLY A 74 6.66 8.19 -20.27
C GLY A 74 5.98 7.92 -18.91
N PRO A 75 4.64 7.98 -18.86
CA PRO A 75 3.88 7.89 -17.60
C PRO A 75 3.96 6.52 -16.93
N ILE A 76 4.18 5.44 -17.68
CA ILE A 76 4.30 4.07 -17.15
C ILE A 76 5.54 3.95 -16.23
N ALA A 77 6.54 4.81 -16.43
CA ALA A 77 7.74 4.83 -15.59
C ALA A 77 7.46 5.15 -14.12
N LEU A 78 6.34 5.82 -13.80
CA LEU A 78 5.90 6.08 -12.42
C LEU A 78 5.45 4.81 -11.67
N TYR A 79 5.28 3.70 -12.39
CA TYR A 79 4.85 2.41 -11.85
C TYR A 79 5.92 1.31 -12.06
N LYS A 80 7.09 1.64 -12.65
CA LYS A 80 8.22 0.72 -12.77
C LYS A 80 8.76 0.39 -11.38
N GLY A 81 8.51 -0.83 -10.91
CA GLY A 81 8.87 -1.26 -9.55
C GLY A 81 7.69 -1.78 -8.73
N VAL A 82 6.48 -1.82 -9.28
CA VAL A 82 5.31 -2.37 -8.57
C VAL A 82 5.52 -3.81 -8.11
N VAL A 83 6.20 -4.64 -8.90
CA VAL A 83 6.45 -6.05 -8.59
C VAL A 83 7.29 -6.23 -7.32
N PRO A 84 8.50 -5.66 -7.20
CA PRO A 84 9.28 -5.77 -5.96
C PRO A 84 8.58 -5.09 -4.76
N VAL A 85 7.82 -4.01 -4.98
CA VAL A 85 7.04 -3.36 -3.91
C VAL A 85 5.95 -4.29 -3.39
N MET A 86 5.18 -4.94 -4.26
CA MET A 86 4.15 -5.91 -3.88
C MET A 86 4.75 -7.13 -3.21
N LEU A 87 5.87 -7.65 -3.74
CA LEU A 87 6.59 -8.79 -3.16
C LEU A 87 7.10 -8.48 -1.75
N ARG A 88 7.51 -7.24 -1.47
CA ARG A 88 7.89 -6.79 -0.12
C ARG A 88 6.68 -6.53 0.79
N ALA A 89 5.61 -5.95 0.23
CA ALA A 89 4.43 -5.58 1.00
C ALA A 89 3.67 -6.81 1.51
N PHE A 90 3.67 -7.91 0.76
CA PHE A 90 2.96 -9.13 1.14
C PHE A 90 3.51 -9.77 2.43
N PRO A 91 4.82 -10.07 2.57
CA PRO A 91 5.40 -10.55 3.82
C PRO A 91 5.24 -9.57 4.99
N ALA A 92 5.40 -8.26 4.73
CA ALA A 92 5.26 -7.24 5.78
C ALA A 92 3.83 -7.21 6.35
N ASN A 93 2.82 -7.27 5.47
CA ASN A 93 1.42 -7.35 5.89
C ASN A 93 1.12 -8.70 6.56
N ALA A 94 1.65 -9.82 6.05
CA ALA A 94 1.48 -11.14 6.66
C ALA A 94 2.05 -11.19 8.09
N ALA A 95 3.24 -10.62 8.32
CA ALA A 95 3.83 -10.52 9.66
C ALA A 95 3.01 -9.63 10.59
N CYS A 96 2.46 -8.53 10.09
CA CYS A 96 1.56 -7.65 10.85
C CYS A 96 0.28 -8.38 11.28
N PHE A 97 -0.38 -9.09 10.36
CA PHE A 97 -1.56 -9.89 10.67
C PHE A 97 -1.26 -11.03 11.63
N MET A 98 -0.11 -11.70 11.48
CA MET A 98 0.33 -12.74 12.41
C MET A 98 0.53 -12.17 13.82
N GLY A 99 1.21 -11.01 13.94
CA GLY A 99 1.37 -10.32 15.22
C GLY A 99 0.04 -9.94 15.85
N PHE A 100 -0.88 -9.37 15.06
CA PHE A 100 -2.23 -9.05 15.52
C PHE A 100 -2.98 -10.29 16.01
N GLU A 101 -2.95 -11.39 15.27
CA GLU A 101 -3.65 -12.62 15.65
C GLU A 101 -3.08 -13.25 16.92
N VAL A 102 -1.75 -13.26 17.08
CA VAL A 102 -1.09 -13.74 18.30
C VAL A 102 -1.45 -12.85 19.50
N CYS A 103 -1.41 -11.53 19.33
CA CYS A 103 -1.80 -10.58 20.37
C CYS A 103 -3.27 -10.74 20.76
N MET A 104 -4.17 -10.88 19.78
CA MET A 104 -5.60 -11.09 20.04
C MET A 104 -5.87 -12.43 20.72
N LYS A 105 -5.17 -13.51 20.33
CA LYS A 105 -5.27 -14.81 21.02
C LYS A 105 -4.78 -14.72 22.46
N PHE A 106 -3.67 -14.02 22.70
CA PHE A 106 -3.15 -13.79 24.03
C PHE A 106 -4.10 -12.94 24.89
N LEU A 107 -4.66 -11.86 24.33
CA LEU A 107 -5.60 -10.99 25.02
C LEU A 107 -6.91 -11.72 25.37
N ASN A 108 -7.45 -12.52 24.44
CA ASN A 108 -8.63 -13.35 24.69
C ASN A 108 -8.36 -14.44 25.74
N TRP A 109 -7.13 -14.94 25.83
CA TRP A 109 -6.72 -15.87 26.87
C TRP A 109 -6.61 -15.19 28.25
N LEU A 110 -6.10 -13.95 28.29
CA LEU A 110 -5.91 -13.17 29.52
C LEU A 110 -7.22 -12.58 30.07
N ALA A 111 -8.14 -12.18 29.20
CA ALA A 111 -9.41 -11.58 29.56
C ALA A 111 -10.53 -12.13 28.66
N PRO A 112 -11.06 -13.33 28.94
CA PRO A 112 -12.11 -13.95 28.11
C PRO A 112 -13.50 -13.28 28.21
N SER A 113 -13.65 -12.20 28.98
CA SER A 113 -14.94 -11.56 29.31
C SER A 113 -14.98 -10.04 29.18
N LEU A 114 -14.17 -9.46 28.27
CA LEU A 114 -14.29 -8.07 27.81
C LEU A 114 -14.71 -8.03 26.34
#